data_AF-Q7RHW1-F1
#
_entry.id   AF-Q7RHW1-F1
#
_cell.length_a   1.000
_cell.length_b   1.000
_cell.length_c   1.000
_cell.angle_alpha   90.00
_cell.angle_beta   90.00
_cell.angle_gamma   90.00
#
_symmetry.space_group_name_H-M   'P 1'
#
loop_
_entity.id
_entity.type
_entity.pdbx_description
1 polymer ?
#
loop_
_entity_poly.entity_id
_entity_poly.type
_entity_poly.pdbx_seq_one_letter_code
_entity_poly.pdbx_strand_id
1 'polypeptide(L)'
;MKNFNRNVIKDIKKENKREYADEEKLKREKEAYAWKVILYNDDIHNFTYVTDVIVKVIGYISKAKAHTITVEAHSTGQALILSTWKSKAEMYCEELQKNGLTVSIIHESQLKGGKDNIEP
;
A
#
# COMPACT_ATOMS: atom_id res chain seq x y z
N MET A 1 17.48 30.92 -41.57
CA MET A 1 17.44 29.45 -41.33
C MET A 1 18.03 28.96 -39.98
N LYS A 2 18.64 29.78 -39.11
CA LYS A 2 19.29 29.29 -37.86
C LYS A 2 18.36 29.07 -36.63
N ASN A 3 17.08 29.42 -36.71
CA ASN A 3 16.16 29.39 -35.55
C ASN A 3 15.39 28.07 -35.37
N PHE A 4 15.27 27.25 -36.42
CA PHE A 4 14.50 26.00 -36.36
C PHE A 4 15.17 24.95 -35.46
N ASN A 5 16.49 24.73 -35.63
CA ASN A 5 17.24 23.75 -34.83
C ASN A 5 17.32 24.09 -33.33
N ARG A 6 17.30 25.37 -32.93
CA ARG A 6 17.31 25.72 -31.50
C ARG A 6 16.00 25.41 -30.79
N ASN A 7 14.86 25.53 -31.49
CA ASN A 7 13.56 25.25 -30.89
C ASN A 7 13.39 23.74 -30.68
N VAL A 8 13.72 22.93 -31.69
CA VAL A 8 13.71 21.46 -31.58
C VAL A 8 14.59 20.97 -30.42
N ILE A 9 15.82 21.48 -30.28
CA ILE A 9 16.71 21.08 -29.17
C ILE A 9 16.14 21.51 -27.80
N LYS A 10 15.45 22.66 -27.72
CA LYS A 10 14.82 23.12 -26.48
C LYS A 10 13.62 22.24 -26.11
N ASP A 11 12.83 21.84 -27.11
CA ASP A 11 11.66 20.99 -26.91
C ASP A 11 12.08 19.59 -26.46
N ILE A 12 13.08 18.97 -27.11
CA ILE A 12 13.67 17.68 -26.69
C ILE A 12 14.20 17.76 -25.25
N LYS A 13 14.95 18.81 -24.90
CA LYS A 13 15.47 18.97 -23.53
C LYS A 13 14.35 19.13 -22.49
N LYS A 14 13.25 19.77 -22.88
CA LYS A 14 12.08 19.98 -22.01
C LYS A 14 11.29 18.68 -21.84
N GLU A 15 11.14 17.89 -22.90
CA GLU A 15 10.51 16.57 -22.88
C GLU A 15 11.30 15.59 -22.01
N ASN A 16 12.62 15.46 -22.23
CA ASN A 16 13.47 14.61 -21.39
C ASN A 16 13.38 15.00 -19.92
N LYS A 17 13.42 16.31 -19.60
CA LYS A 17 13.30 16.79 -18.21
C LYS A 17 11.93 16.45 -17.58
N ARG A 18 10.86 16.46 -18.37
CA ARG A 18 9.52 16.05 -17.90
C ARG A 18 9.46 14.56 -17.65
N GLU A 19 9.98 13.75 -18.59
CA GLU A 19 10.06 12.30 -18.46
C GLU A 19 10.79 11.89 -17.18
N TYR A 20 11.98 12.44 -16.92
CA TYR A 20 12.70 12.19 -15.65
C TYR A 20 11.90 12.61 -14.40
N ALA A 21 11.16 13.73 -14.46
CA ALA A 21 10.35 14.19 -13.34
C ALA A 21 9.15 13.27 -13.08
N ASP A 22 8.54 12.75 -14.14
CA ASP A 22 7.41 11.82 -14.08
C ASP A 22 7.86 10.45 -13.55
N GLU A 23 9.03 9.96 -13.97
CA GLU A 23 9.65 8.75 -13.43
C GLU A 23 9.94 8.86 -11.92
N GLU A 24 10.54 9.96 -11.48
CA GLU A 24 10.82 10.20 -10.05
C GLU A 24 9.54 10.39 -9.23
N LYS A 25 8.49 11.01 -9.81
CA LYS A 25 7.17 11.09 -9.17
C LYS A 25 6.56 9.69 -9.02
N LEU A 26 6.59 8.89 -10.07
CA LEU A 26 6.08 7.52 -10.04
C LEU A 26 6.84 6.65 -9.03
N LYS A 27 8.16 6.80 -8.93
CA LYS A 27 8.98 6.09 -7.95
C LYS A 27 8.59 6.45 -6.52
N ARG A 28 8.45 7.75 -6.22
CA ARG A 28 8.01 8.22 -4.90
C ARG A 28 6.59 7.76 -4.55
N GLU A 29 5.69 7.76 -5.52
CA GLU A 29 4.33 7.24 -5.32
C GLU A 29 4.35 5.73 -5.01
N LYS A 30 5.16 4.94 -5.74
CA LYS A 30 5.33 3.52 -5.43
C LYS A 30 5.85 3.31 -4.01
N GLU A 31 6.89 4.05 -3.60
CA GLU A 31 7.46 3.96 -2.25
C GLU A 31 6.47 4.40 -1.15
N ALA A 32 5.62 5.39 -1.43
CA ALA A 32 4.61 5.89 -0.50
C ALA A 32 3.52 4.87 -0.16
N TYR A 33 3.35 3.83 -0.97
CA TYR A 33 2.37 2.75 -0.78
C TYR A 33 2.99 1.35 -0.81
N ALA A 34 4.31 1.23 -0.69
CA ALA A 34 5.01 -0.04 -0.87
C ALA A 34 4.85 -1.02 0.30
N TRP A 35 4.42 -0.56 1.48
CA TRP A 35 4.30 -1.39 2.67
C TRP A 35 2.83 -1.64 3.01
N LYS A 36 2.48 -2.91 3.13
CA LYS A 36 1.12 -3.39 3.37
C LYS A 36 0.98 -3.88 4.79
N VAL A 37 -0.06 -3.45 5.48
CA VAL A 37 -0.42 -3.96 6.81
C VAL A 37 -1.48 -5.05 6.63
N ILE A 38 -1.14 -6.28 7.02
CA ILE A 38 -1.98 -7.46 6.83
C ILE A 38 -2.57 -7.90 8.16
N LEU A 39 -3.89 -8.10 8.20
CA LEU A 39 -4.62 -8.74 9.29
C LEU A 39 -4.67 -10.25 9.06
N TYR A 40 -4.48 -11.03 10.11
CA TYR A 40 -4.69 -12.48 10.09
C TYR A 40 -5.89 -12.85 10.97
N ASN A 41 -6.66 -13.84 10.53
CA ASN A 41 -7.75 -14.38 11.34
C ASN A 41 -7.21 -15.05 12.60
N ASP A 42 -7.98 -14.95 13.69
CA ASP A 42 -7.75 -15.64 14.95
C ASP A 42 -9.08 -16.18 15.53
N ASP A 43 -8.99 -17.09 16.50
CA ASP A 43 -10.14 -17.70 17.17
C ASP A 43 -10.47 -17.04 18.53
N ILE A 44 -9.84 -15.90 18.84
CA ILE A 44 -9.91 -15.22 20.15
C ILE A 44 -10.88 -14.04 20.09
N HIS A 45 -10.85 -13.25 19.03
CA HIS A 45 -11.56 -11.98 18.92
C HIS A 45 -12.82 -12.09 18.06
N ASN A 46 -13.91 -11.46 18.50
CA ASN A 46 -15.13 -11.33 17.70
C ASN A 46 -15.01 -10.20 16.65
N PHE A 47 -15.86 -10.24 15.63
CA PHE A 47 -15.82 -9.27 14.53
C PHE A 47 -15.97 -7.82 14.97
N THR A 48 -16.82 -7.56 15.98
CA THR A 48 -17.06 -6.20 16.48
C THR A 48 -15.78 -5.61 17.07
N TYR A 49 -15.08 -6.40 17.90
CA TYR A 49 -13.82 -5.98 18.52
C TYR A 49 -12.76 -5.67 17.45
N VAL A 50 -12.53 -6.59 16.51
CA VAL A 50 -11.55 -6.40 15.43
C VAL A 50 -11.89 -5.16 14.60
N THR A 51 -13.16 -4.99 14.23
CA THR A 51 -13.65 -3.83 13.47
C THR A 51 -13.38 -2.53 14.21
N ASP A 52 -13.72 -2.46 15.50
CA ASP A 52 -13.59 -1.24 16.30
C ASP A 52 -12.12 -0.89 16.57
N VAL A 53 -11.25 -1.88 16.75
CA VAL A 53 -9.80 -1.67 16.87
C VAL A 53 -9.22 -1.11 15.56
N ILE A 54 -9.59 -1.66 14.39
CA ILE A 54 -9.14 -1.13 13.10
C ILE A 54 -9.58 0.33 12.92
N VAL A 55 -10.83 0.66 13.25
CA VAL A 55 -11.33 2.04 13.17
C VAL A 55 -10.55 2.97 14.11
N LYS A 56 -10.35 2.55 15.36
CA LYS A 56 -9.63 3.32 16.39
C LYS A 56 -8.17 3.60 15.96
N VAL A 57 -7.46 2.59 15.48
CA VAL A 57 -6.03 2.71 15.18
C VAL A 57 -5.77 3.45 13.87
N ILE A 58 -6.58 3.20 12.83
CA ILE A 58 -6.37 3.85 11.52
C ILE A 58 -6.95 5.27 11.51
N GLY A 59 -8.05 5.52 12.23
CA GLY A 59 -8.63 6.86 12.44
C GLY A 59 -9.39 7.47 11.25
N TYR A 60 -9.06 7.09 10.01
CA TYR A 60 -9.73 7.56 8.78
C TYR A 60 -10.35 6.43 7.95
N ILE A 61 -10.54 5.25 8.53
CA ILE A 61 -11.27 4.14 7.92
C ILE A 61 -12.71 4.11 8.43
N SER A 62 -13.68 3.90 7.54
CA SER A 62 -15.08 3.76 7.96
C SER A 62 -15.30 2.41 8.65
N LYS A 63 -16.25 2.37 9.59
CA LYS A 63 -16.64 1.13 10.28
C LYS A 63 -17.08 0.04 9.29
N ALA A 64 -17.80 0.40 8.24
CA ALA A 64 -18.21 -0.54 7.19
C ALA A 64 -17.01 -1.18 6.47
N LYS A 65 -16.00 -0.38 6.10
CA LYS A 65 -14.79 -0.90 5.43
C LYS A 65 -13.96 -1.77 6.37
N ALA A 66 -13.80 -1.34 7.62
CA ALA A 66 -13.12 -2.14 8.64
C ALA A 66 -13.82 -3.49 8.84
N HIS A 67 -15.15 -3.51 8.87
CA HIS A 67 -15.92 -4.74 8.97
C HIS A 67 -15.73 -5.67 7.77
N THR A 68 -15.71 -5.12 6.54
CA THR A 68 -15.39 -5.91 5.33
C THR A 68 -14.02 -6.58 5.43
N ILE A 69 -13.00 -5.85 5.88
CA ILE A 69 -11.64 -6.40 6.08
C ILE A 69 -11.65 -7.53 7.12
N THR A 70 -12.38 -7.34 8.22
CA THR A 70 -12.52 -8.37 9.26
C THR A 70 -13.18 -9.64 8.71
N VAL A 71 -14.26 -9.51 7.94
CA VAL A 71 -14.95 -10.64 7.31
C VAL A 71 -14.08 -11.34 6.27
N GLU A 72 -13.31 -10.57 5.48
CA GLU A 72 -12.36 -11.12 4.51
C GLU A 72 -11.26 -11.94 5.20
N ALA A 73 -10.68 -11.41 6.28
CA ALA A 73 -9.67 -12.13 7.05
C ALA A 73 -10.23 -13.44 7.60
N HIS A 74 -11.44 -13.42 8.18
CA HIS A 74 -12.10 -14.63 8.65
C HIS A 74 -12.32 -15.68 7.57
N SER A 75 -12.77 -15.24 6.39
CA SER A 75 -13.13 -16.14 5.30
C SER A 75 -11.92 -16.72 4.57
N THR A 76 -10.80 -15.99 4.53
CA THR A 76 -9.63 -16.32 3.68
C THR A 76 -8.34 -16.56 4.47
N GLY A 77 -8.37 -16.35 5.78
CA GLY A 77 -7.23 -16.42 6.69
C GLY A 77 -6.49 -15.09 6.88
N GLN A 78 -6.60 -14.13 5.95
CA GLN A 78 -5.93 -12.83 6.06
C GLN A 78 -6.60 -11.74 5.20
N ALA A 79 -6.38 -10.47 5.51
CA ALA A 79 -6.86 -9.35 4.69
C ALA A 79 -5.93 -8.14 4.73
N LEU A 80 -5.91 -7.36 3.65
CA LEU A 80 -5.17 -6.11 3.59
C LEU A 80 -5.94 -5.00 4.34
N ILE A 81 -5.32 -4.41 5.36
CA ILE A 81 -5.89 -3.23 6.04
C ILE A 81 -5.62 -1.97 5.22
N LEU A 82 -4.35 -1.69 4.93
CA LEU A 82 -3.92 -0.54 4.13
C LEU A 82 -2.51 -0.71 3.55
N SER A 83 -2.20 0.13 2.57
CA SER A 83 -0.84 0.35 2.05
C SER A 83 -0.36 1.75 2.41
N THR A 84 0.90 1.89 2.82
CA THR A 84 1.53 3.17 3.19
C THR A 84 3.05 3.07 3.11
N TRP A 85 3.77 4.14 3.44
CA TRP A 85 5.21 4.12 3.59
C TRP A 85 5.63 3.40 4.88
N LYS A 86 6.87 2.89 4.91
CA LYS A 86 7.40 1.98 5.93
C LYS A 86 7.10 2.39 7.37
N SER A 87 7.55 3.59 7.78
CA SER A 87 7.44 4.02 9.18
C SER A 87 6.00 4.13 9.67
N LYS A 88 5.05 4.47 8.78
CA LYS A 88 3.63 4.51 9.14
C LYS A 88 3.01 3.11 9.17
N ALA A 89 3.46 2.19 8.32
CA ALA A 89 3.05 0.78 8.40
C ALA A 89 3.52 0.15 9.72
N GLU A 90 4.77 0.40 10.13
CA GLU A 90 5.35 -0.05 11.39
C GLU A 90 4.56 0.48 12.60
N MET A 91 4.26 1.79 12.62
CA MET A 91 3.44 2.40 13.67
C MET A 91 2.06 1.75 13.78
N TYR A 92 1.35 1.55 12.67
CA TYR A 92 0.04 0.89 12.70
C TYR A 92 0.12 -0.56 13.12
N CYS A 93 1.12 -1.30 12.64
CA CYS A 93 1.35 -2.69 13.02
C CYS A 93 1.55 -2.82 14.54
N GLU A 94 2.42 -1.98 15.11
CA GLU A 94 2.69 -1.97 16.54
C GLU A 94 1.42 -1.66 17.35
N GLU A 95 0.65 -0.65 16.94
CA GLU A 95 -0.56 -0.26 17.67
C GLU A 95 -1.68 -1.30 17.56
N LEU A 96 -1.85 -1.94 16.40
CA LEU A 96 -2.80 -3.05 16.23
C LEU A 96 -2.40 -4.26 17.09
N GLN A 97 -1.10 -4.59 17.14
CA GLN A 97 -0.56 -5.66 17.99
C GLN A 97 -0.75 -5.36 19.49
N LYS A 98 -0.59 -4.11 19.92
CA LYS A 98 -0.88 -3.68 21.31
C LYS A 98 -2.34 -3.90 21.70
N ASN A 99 -3.26 -3.84 20.74
CA ASN A 99 -4.68 -4.15 20.95
C ASN A 99 -4.99 -5.65 20.74
N GLY A 100 -3.97 -6.50 20.61
CA GLY A 100 -4.10 -7.96 20.55
C GLY A 100 -4.35 -8.56 19.17
N LEU A 101 -4.37 -7.75 18.10
CA LEU A 101 -4.61 -8.28 16.75
C LEU A 101 -3.36 -8.93 16.16
N THR A 102 -3.55 -10.06 15.48
CA THR A 102 -2.49 -10.73 14.73
C THR A 102 -2.30 -9.99 13.40
N VAL A 103 -1.22 -9.20 13.29
CA VAL A 103 -0.89 -8.43 12.09
C VAL A 103 0.59 -8.50 11.75
N SER A 104 0.92 -8.28 10.46
CA SER A 104 2.30 -8.14 9.97
C SER A 104 2.38 -7.05 8.90
N ILE A 105 3.61 -6.65 8.55
CA ILE A 105 3.86 -5.79 7.39
C ILE A 105 4.64 -6.53 6.30
N ILE A 106 4.25 -6.32 5.06
CA ILE A 106 4.89 -6.94 3.88
C ILE A 106 5.21 -5.84 2.86
N HIS A 107 6.41 -5.86 2.30
CA HIS A 107 6.78 -4.99 1.19
C HIS A 107 6.24 -5.55 -0.13
N GLU A 108 5.76 -4.68 -1.02
CA GLU A 108 5.18 -5.04 -2.33
C GLU A 108 6.05 -5.99 -3.14
N SER A 109 7.39 -5.86 -3.06
CA SER A 109 8.31 -6.75 -3.79
C SER A 109 8.23 -8.22 -3.34
N GLN A 110 7.81 -8.48 -2.10
CA GLN A 110 7.68 -9.82 -1.54
C GLN A 110 6.40 -10.53 -2.02
N LEU A 111 5.43 -9.80 -2.56
CA LEU A 111 4.18 -10.36 -3.08
C LEU A 111 4.30 -10.85 -4.53
N LYS A 112 5.31 -10.42 -5.28
CA LYS A 112 5.44 -10.70 -6.71
C LYS A 112 5.91 -12.11 -7.07
N GLY A 113 6.23 -12.95 -6.08
CA GLY A 113 6.67 -14.34 -6.32
C GLY A 113 5.59 -15.33 -6.78
N GLY A 114 4.34 -14.89 -7.00
CA GLY A 114 3.20 -15.79 -7.27
C GLY A 114 2.50 -15.65 -8.63
N LYS A 115 2.95 -14.77 -9.55
CA LYS A 115 2.24 -14.49 -10.81
C LYS A 115 3.08 -14.53 -12.10
N ASP A 116 4.26 -15.13 -12.07
CA ASP A 116 5.12 -15.23 -13.26
C ASP A 116 5.26 -16.67 -13.83
N ASN A 117 4.40 -17.62 -13.43
CA ASN A 117 4.42 -19.01 -13.97
C ASN A 117 3.14 -19.36 -14.76
N ILE A 118 2.65 -18.44 -15.58
CA ILE A 118 1.72 -18.79 -16.67
C ILE A 118 2.29 -18.14 -17.93
N GLU A 119 3.29 -18.81 -18.53
CA GLU A 119 3.53 -18.68 -19.97
C GLU A 119 2.55 -19.59 -20.73
N PRO A 120 2.16 -19.20 -21.96
CA PRO A 120 1.07 -19.82 -22.72
C PRO A 120 1.32 -21.29 -23.13
#